data_AF-C9MRZ5-F1
#
_entry.id   AF-C9MRZ5-F1
#
_cell.length_a   1.000
_cell.length_b   1.000
_cell.length_c   1.000
_cell.angle_alpha   90.00
_cell.angle_beta   90.00
_cell.angle_gamma   90.00
#
_symmetry.space_group_name_H-M   'P 1'
#
loop_
_entity.id
_entity.type
_entity.pdbx_description
1 polymer ?
#
loop_
_entity_poly.entity_id
_entity_poly.type
_entity_poly.pdbx_seq_one_letter_code
_entity_poly.pdbx_strand_id
1 'polypeptide(L)'
;MKYLFPVLALNSNITQLIKKIPSAGIYESIKEGLNNEILFTDQDCPISDIAKIVKFIIDGKSYVSLSAAYCQYLWLMCSIIIREIDLSIVREECERCGITLEQFIEGSKQVVSLSQEQVCQQIPSEYKEINIEQYIDYLKRIPELLNNIEFCSQQEYYIKLLSELTKKEVFNLEDFSAININTPYGQKINSVYCFGICFILLHEASHFSLGHMDKESPAIQDEIDADFSSFWDIYSDISETEKFSANCGVLCALFSLLYLNPSIKPDKTHPTEDDRIFKVYECIKEDNPKYTVLLVQFFMYWAKIYQIDEFPTNLQNTEDCVDKIKDFLAEYKKIKA
;
A
#
# COMPACT_ATOMS: atom_id res chain seq x y z
N MET A 1 19.67 -24.15 -0.46
CA MET A 1 18.30 -23.64 -0.71
C MET A 1 18.47 -22.16 -1.02
N LYS A 2 17.99 -21.64 -2.16
CA LYS A 2 18.12 -20.20 -2.43
C LYS A 2 17.19 -19.50 -1.44
N TYR A 3 17.74 -18.77 -0.48
CA TYR A 3 16.93 -17.93 0.40
C TYR A 3 16.24 -16.90 -0.49
N LEU A 4 14.94 -16.72 -0.31
CA LEU A 4 14.11 -15.77 -1.05
C LEU A 4 13.35 -14.95 -0.02
N PHE A 5 12.96 -13.73 -0.40
CA PHE A 5 12.08 -12.93 0.44
C PHE A 5 10.76 -13.69 0.70
N PRO A 6 10.28 -13.78 1.96
CA PRO A 6 9.05 -14.50 2.30
C PRO A 6 7.84 -14.04 1.49
N VAL A 7 7.81 -12.76 1.12
CA VAL A 7 6.70 -12.17 0.38
C VAL A 7 6.50 -12.78 -1.01
N LEU A 8 7.54 -13.39 -1.60
CA LEU A 8 7.41 -14.08 -2.91
C LEU A 8 6.49 -15.30 -2.84
N ALA A 9 6.19 -15.81 -1.63
CA ALA A 9 5.15 -16.82 -1.43
C ALA A 9 3.75 -16.32 -1.86
N LEU A 10 3.54 -15.01 -2.01
CA LEU A 10 2.28 -14.40 -2.43
C LEU A 10 2.16 -14.21 -3.96
N ASN A 11 3.17 -14.60 -4.76
CA ASN A 11 3.13 -14.43 -6.22
C ASN A 11 1.92 -15.12 -6.88
N SER A 12 1.48 -16.26 -6.33
CA SER A 12 0.25 -16.91 -6.79
C SER A 12 -0.99 -16.07 -6.53
N ASN A 13 -1.05 -15.36 -5.39
CA ASN A 13 -2.17 -14.50 -5.03
C ASN A 13 -2.26 -13.30 -5.99
N ILE A 14 -1.12 -12.67 -6.29
CA ILE A 14 -1.01 -11.58 -7.29
C ILE A 14 -1.49 -12.07 -8.65
N THR A 15 -1.03 -13.25 -9.09
CA THR A 15 -1.46 -13.84 -10.36
C THR A 15 -2.99 -14.08 -10.40
N GLN A 16 -3.59 -14.55 -9.31
CA GLN A 16 -5.03 -14.74 -9.23
C GLN A 16 -5.79 -13.41 -9.23
N LEU A 17 -5.24 -12.36 -8.62
CA LEU A 17 -5.84 -11.02 -8.67
C LEU A 17 -5.81 -10.43 -10.08
N ILE A 18 -4.67 -10.49 -10.79
CA ILE A 18 -4.57 -9.99 -12.18
C ILE A 18 -5.60 -10.69 -13.08
N LYS A 19 -5.82 -11.99 -12.89
CA LYS A 19 -6.85 -12.74 -13.65
C LYS A 19 -8.28 -12.26 -13.41
N LYS A 20 -8.55 -11.56 -12.31
CA LYS A 20 -9.86 -10.94 -12.04
C LYS A 20 -10.05 -9.60 -12.73
N ILE A 21 -9.03 -9.08 -13.43
CA ILE A 21 -9.02 -7.73 -14.02
C ILE A 21 -8.97 -7.86 -15.56
N PRO A 22 -10.08 -8.26 -16.22
CA PRO A 22 -10.13 -8.35 -17.68
C PRO A 22 -9.92 -7.01 -18.40
N SER A 23 -10.28 -5.87 -17.78
CA SER A 23 -10.17 -4.53 -18.36
C SER A 23 -8.73 -4.14 -18.69
N ALA A 24 -7.76 -4.70 -17.95
CA ALA A 24 -6.33 -4.51 -18.21
C ALA A 24 -5.84 -5.10 -19.54
N GLY A 25 -6.64 -5.89 -20.26
CA GLY A 25 -6.31 -6.36 -21.62
C GLY A 25 -5.03 -7.21 -21.70
N ILE A 26 -4.61 -7.85 -20.60
CA ILE A 26 -3.33 -8.58 -20.53
C ILE A 26 -3.25 -9.70 -21.56
N TYR A 27 -4.38 -10.36 -21.86
CA TYR A 27 -4.41 -11.43 -22.85
C TYR A 27 -4.12 -10.92 -24.27
N GLU A 28 -4.66 -9.76 -24.62
CA GLU A 28 -4.42 -9.04 -25.87
C GLU A 28 -2.96 -8.59 -25.94
N SER A 29 -2.44 -7.96 -24.88
CA SER A 29 -1.04 -7.54 -24.80
C SER A 29 -0.07 -8.73 -24.98
N ILE A 30 -0.40 -9.91 -24.43
CA ILE A 30 0.42 -11.12 -24.63
C ILE A 30 0.46 -11.55 -26.10
N LYS A 31 -0.65 -11.43 -26.83
CA LYS A 31 -0.67 -11.73 -28.28
C LYS A 31 0.16 -10.73 -29.08
N GLU A 32 0.27 -9.50 -28.60
CA GLU A 32 0.97 -8.39 -29.25
C GLU A 32 2.46 -8.32 -28.92
N GLY A 33 2.94 -9.13 -27.97
CA GLY A 33 4.37 -9.29 -27.68
C GLY A 33 4.78 -9.10 -26.22
N LEU A 34 3.84 -8.83 -25.31
CA LEU A 34 4.10 -8.87 -23.88
C LEU A 34 4.35 -10.33 -23.43
N ASN A 35 5.41 -10.55 -22.68
CA ASN A 35 5.66 -11.84 -22.07
C ASN A 35 4.89 -11.96 -20.75
N ASN A 36 4.36 -13.15 -20.48
CA ASN A 36 3.62 -13.46 -19.25
C ASN A 36 4.53 -13.82 -18.07
N GLU A 37 5.85 -13.89 -18.28
CA GLU A 37 6.85 -14.07 -17.21
C GLU A 37 7.32 -12.72 -16.65
N ILE A 38 7.28 -12.61 -15.33
CA ILE A 38 7.87 -11.47 -14.60
C ILE A 38 9.33 -11.78 -14.30
N LEU A 39 10.23 -10.86 -14.68
CA LEU A 39 11.65 -10.99 -14.42
C LEU A 39 11.99 -10.34 -13.07
N PHE A 40 12.36 -11.16 -12.07
CA PHE A 40 12.73 -10.63 -10.77
C PHE A 40 14.17 -10.12 -10.72
N THR A 41 14.34 -8.84 -10.41
CA THR A 41 15.63 -8.20 -10.05
C THR A 41 15.77 -8.11 -8.53
N ASP A 42 16.93 -7.63 -8.06
CA ASP A 42 17.22 -7.38 -6.63
C ASP A 42 16.82 -8.53 -5.69
N GLN A 43 17.18 -9.77 -6.05
CA GLN A 43 16.79 -10.96 -5.29
C GLN A 43 17.61 -11.15 -4.00
N ASP A 44 18.80 -10.58 -3.95
CA ASP A 44 19.77 -10.68 -2.86
C ASP A 44 20.55 -9.37 -2.65
N CYS A 45 20.01 -8.27 -3.16
CA CYS A 45 20.59 -6.94 -3.03
C CYS A 45 19.52 -5.87 -2.74
N PRO A 46 19.92 -4.66 -2.35
CA PRO A 46 19.03 -3.53 -2.14
C PRO A 46 18.25 -3.16 -3.39
N ILE A 47 17.20 -2.37 -3.20
CA ILE A 47 16.37 -1.85 -4.29
C ILE A 47 17.24 -0.98 -5.19
N SER A 48 17.42 -1.41 -6.44
CA SER A 48 18.07 -0.63 -7.48
C SER A 48 17.07 0.08 -8.38
N ASP A 49 15.88 -0.51 -8.52
CA ASP A 49 14.75 -0.05 -9.32
C ASP A 49 13.46 -0.66 -8.76
N ILE A 50 12.30 -0.15 -9.10
CA ILE A 50 11.01 -0.67 -8.61
C ILE A 50 10.48 -1.73 -9.57
N ALA A 51 10.12 -1.27 -10.76
CA ALA A 51 9.68 -2.08 -11.87
C ALA A 51 9.99 -1.32 -13.16
N LYS A 52 10.10 -2.06 -14.26
CA LYS A 52 10.17 -1.47 -15.60
C LYS A 52 9.78 -2.50 -16.64
N ILE A 53 9.21 -2.03 -17.73
CA ILE A 53 9.05 -2.84 -18.94
C ILE A 53 10.30 -2.76 -19.84
N VAL A 54 10.78 -3.93 -20.31
CA VAL A 54 12.01 -4.06 -21.11
C VAL A 54 11.75 -4.91 -22.34
N LYS A 55 12.13 -4.40 -23.52
CA LYS A 55 12.05 -5.14 -24.79
C LYS A 55 13.34 -5.92 -25.04
N PHE A 56 13.24 -7.24 -25.14
CA PHE A 56 14.37 -8.11 -25.43
C PHE A 56 14.52 -8.31 -26.94
N ILE A 57 15.66 -7.90 -27.47
CA ILE A 57 15.95 -7.97 -28.93
C ILE A 57 16.03 -9.43 -29.40
N ILE A 58 16.42 -10.35 -28.52
CA ILE A 58 16.70 -11.75 -28.86
C ILE A 58 15.44 -12.51 -29.28
N ASP A 59 14.31 -12.27 -28.61
CA ASP A 59 13.02 -12.90 -28.90
C ASP A 59 11.94 -11.93 -29.38
N GLY A 60 12.25 -10.62 -29.40
CA GLY A 60 11.35 -9.56 -29.82
C GLY A 60 10.24 -9.25 -28.83
N LYS A 61 10.27 -9.82 -27.61
CA LYS A 61 9.20 -9.68 -26.62
C LYS A 61 9.51 -8.61 -25.57
N SER A 62 8.46 -8.06 -24.98
CA SER A 62 8.57 -7.15 -23.84
C SER A 62 8.31 -7.90 -22.53
N TYR A 63 9.12 -7.66 -21.52
CA TYR A 63 9.02 -8.29 -20.21
C TYR A 63 8.87 -7.22 -19.14
N VAL A 64 8.02 -7.49 -18.15
CA VAL A 64 7.99 -6.66 -16.94
C VAL A 64 9.06 -7.18 -15.99
N SER A 65 10.02 -6.31 -15.65
CA SER A 65 11.01 -6.52 -14.60
C SER A 65 10.46 -5.96 -13.29
N LEU A 66 10.58 -6.69 -12.18
CA LEU A 66 10.10 -6.28 -10.86
C LEU A 66 11.16 -6.59 -9.80
N SER A 67 11.46 -5.61 -8.93
CA SER A 67 12.41 -5.80 -7.84
C SER A 67 11.82 -6.64 -6.71
N ALA A 68 12.48 -7.76 -6.39
CA ALA A 68 12.08 -8.61 -5.27
C ALA A 68 12.33 -7.91 -3.91
N ALA A 69 13.39 -7.09 -3.82
CA ALA A 69 13.64 -6.21 -2.68
C ALA A 69 12.51 -5.18 -2.52
N TYR A 70 12.02 -4.59 -3.62
CA TYR A 70 10.88 -3.67 -3.57
C TYR A 70 9.60 -4.37 -3.12
N CYS A 71 9.35 -5.60 -3.57
CA CYS A 71 8.22 -6.39 -3.07
C CYS A 71 8.25 -6.54 -1.54
N GLN A 72 9.42 -6.86 -0.98
CA GLN A 72 9.59 -6.98 0.46
C GLN A 72 9.43 -5.62 1.17
N TYR A 73 9.93 -4.55 0.56
CA TYR A 73 9.80 -3.19 1.05
C TYR A 73 8.34 -2.74 1.12
N LEU A 74 7.57 -2.94 0.05
CA LEU A 74 6.16 -2.59 0.00
C LEU A 74 5.37 -3.33 1.08
N TRP A 75 5.62 -4.63 1.27
CA TRP A 75 4.95 -5.39 2.32
C TRP A 75 5.28 -4.86 3.72
N LEU A 76 6.56 -4.55 3.99
CA LEU A 76 6.99 -3.96 5.26
C LEU A 76 6.34 -2.60 5.48
N MET A 77 6.30 -1.74 4.46
CA MET A 77 5.62 -0.44 4.48
C MET A 77 4.14 -0.58 4.82
N CYS A 78 3.41 -1.46 4.10
CA CYS A 78 2.00 -1.76 4.40
C CYS A 78 1.84 -2.23 5.85
N SER A 79 2.69 -3.17 6.30
CA SER A 79 2.62 -3.71 7.65
C SER A 79 2.88 -2.64 8.70
N ILE A 80 3.88 -1.80 8.52
CA ILE A 80 4.27 -0.77 9.49
C ILE A 80 3.14 0.25 9.60
N ILE A 81 2.69 0.82 8.48
CA ILE A 81 1.80 1.98 8.49
C ILE A 81 0.38 1.59 8.86
N ILE A 82 -0.19 0.55 8.24
CA ILE A 82 -1.60 0.18 8.47
C ILE A 82 -1.80 -0.22 9.94
N ARG A 83 -0.84 -0.92 10.53
CA ARG A 83 -0.88 -1.29 11.95
C ARG A 83 -0.81 -0.08 12.87
N GLU A 84 0.02 0.92 12.55
CA GLU A 84 0.12 2.17 13.32
C GLU A 84 -1.17 2.99 13.22
N ILE A 85 -1.76 3.06 12.03
CA ILE A 85 -3.04 3.74 11.80
C ILE A 85 -4.14 3.09 12.65
N ASP A 86 -4.30 1.77 12.56
CA ASP A 86 -5.31 1.05 13.35
C ASP A 86 -5.09 1.22 14.86
N LEU A 87 -3.83 1.18 15.31
CA LEU A 87 -3.49 1.40 16.71
C LEU A 87 -3.80 2.83 17.17
N SER A 88 -3.52 3.84 16.34
CA SER A 88 -3.85 5.25 16.64
C SER A 88 -5.34 5.44 16.78
N ILE A 89 -6.12 4.92 15.82
CA ILE A 89 -7.58 5.01 15.82
C ILE A 89 -8.17 4.36 17.08
N VAL A 90 -7.70 3.15 17.44
CA VAL A 90 -8.17 2.47 18.65
C VAL A 90 -7.85 3.27 19.90
N ARG A 91 -6.66 3.87 20.00
CA ARG A 91 -6.26 4.70 21.15
C ARG A 91 -7.12 5.95 21.26
N GLU A 92 -7.29 6.68 20.15
CA GLU A 92 -8.15 7.88 20.08
C GLU A 92 -9.59 7.56 20.49
N GLU A 93 -10.15 6.44 20.01
CA GLU A 93 -11.50 6.01 20.35
C GLU A 93 -11.63 5.57 21.82
N CYS A 94 -10.60 4.91 22.38
CA CYS A 94 -10.56 4.57 23.80
C CYS A 94 -10.55 5.83 24.67
N GLU A 95 -9.72 6.82 24.33
CA GLU A 95 -9.67 8.12 25.00
C GLU A 95 -11.01 8.85 24.91
N ARG A 96 -11.62 8.89 23.73
CA ARG A 96 -12.95 9.49 23.50
C ARG A 96 -14.04 8.84 24.35
N CYS A 97 -14.01 7.52 24.48
CA CYS A 97 -14.97 6.75 25.26
C CYS A 97 -14.66 6.69 26.76
N GLY A 98 -13.49 7.20 27.19
CA GLY A 98 -13.04 7.13 28.58
C GLY A 98 -12.76 5.69 29.05
N ILE A 99 -12.34 4.80 28.16
CA ILE A 99 -11.99 3.41 28.47
C ILE A 99 -10.48 3.16 28.28
N THR A 100 -9.93 2.16 28.97
CA THR A 100 -8.54 1.74 28.78
C THR A 100 -8.42 0.73 27.61
N LEU A 101 -7.21 0.57 27.08
CA LEU A 101 -6.95 -0.46 26.06
C LEU A 101 -7.26 -1.87 26.57
N GLU A 102 -7.01 -2.17 27.84
CA GLU A 102 -7.36 -3.45 28.45
C GLU A 102 -8.86 -3.69 28.47
N GLN A 103 -9.66 -2.65 28.76
CA GLN A 103 -11.11 -2.72 28.71
C GLN A 103 -11.60 -2.94 27.28
N PHE A 104 -10.99 -2.28 26.30
CA PHE A 104 -11.29 -2.50 24.88
C PHE A 104 -10.97 -3.94 24.43
N ILE A 105 -9.82 -4.49 24.84
CA ILE A 105 -9.43 -5.88 24.53
C ILE A 105 -10.44 -6.86 25.13
N GLU A 106 -10.81 -6.67 26.38
CA GLU A 106 -11.75 -7.55 27.06
C GLU A 106 -13.15 -7.47 26.44
N GLY A 107 -13.62 -6.25 26.14
CA GLY A 107 -14.86 -6.05 25.39
C GLY A 107 -14.83 -6.69 24.00
N SER A 108 -13.72 -6.57 23.28
CA SER A 108 -13.54 -7.20 21.97
C SER A 108 -13.67 -8.73 22.05
N LYS A 109 -13.05 -9.37 23.05
CA LYS A 109 -13.17 -10.82 23.26
C LYS A 109 -14.61 -11.24 23.55
N GLN A 110 -15.33 -10.46 24.35
CA GLN A 110 -16.73 -10.72 24.67
C GLN A 110 -17.59 -10.64 23.40
N VAL A 111 -17.45 -9.58 22.60
CA VAL A 111 -18.20 -9.41 21.35
C VAL A 111 -17.90 -10.54 20.36
N VAL A 112 -16.64 -10.94 20.23
CA VAL A 112 -16.23 -12.04 19.34
C VAL A 112 -16.85 -13.39 19.73
N SER A 113 -17.24 -13.56 21.00
CA SER A 113 -17.89 -14.79 21.49
C SER A 113 -19.41 -14.84 21.22
N LEU A 114 -20.01 -13.73 20.81
CA LEU A 114 -21.44 -13.62 20.53
C LEU A 114 -21.79 -14.06 19.10
N SER A 115 -23.05 -14.41 18.86
CA SER A 115 -23.57 -14.60 17.51
C SER A 115 -23.73 -13.26 16.78
N GLN A 116 -23.73 -13.28 15.44
CA GLN A 116 -23.95 -12.06 14.64
C GLN A 116 -25.26 -11.35 14.99
N GLU A 117 -26.32 -12.10 15.26
CA GLU A 117 -27.63 -11.55 15.69
C GLU A 117 -27.53 -10.82 17.04
N GLN A 118 -26.79 -11.39 18.00
CA GLN A 118 -26.58 -10.78 19.31
C GLN A 118 -25.74 -9.50 19.20
N VAL A 119 -24.69 -9.50 18.37
CA VAL A 119 -23.89 -8.30 18.11
C VAL A 119 -24.76 -7.22 17.47
N CYS A 120 -25.57 -7.57 16.45
CA CYS A 120 -26.46 -6.63 15.79
C CYS A 120 -27.45 -5.94 16.74
N GLN A 121 -27.90 -6.62 17.79
CA GLN A 121 -28.79 -6.04 18.81
C GLN A 121 -28.09 -5.05 19.75
N GLN A 122 -26.76 -5.13 19.88
CA GLN A 122 -25.95 -4.28 20.75
C GLN A 122 -25.36 -3.07 20.02
N ILE A 123 -25.30 -3.09 18.68
CA ILE A 123 -24.77 -1.97 17.90
C ILE A 123 -25.69 -0.75 18.02
N PRO A 124 -25.15 0.42 18.41
CA PRO A 124 -25.92 1.66 18.48
C PRO A 124 -26.61 1.99 17.16
N SER A 125 -27.78 2.64 17.22
CA SER A 125 -28.59 2.92 16.03
C SER A 125 -27.92 3.79 14.97
N GLU A 126 -26.90 4.57 15.37
CA GLU A 126 -26.07 5.39 14.49
C GLU A 126 -25.11 4.57 13.60
N TYR A 127 -24.89 3.29 13.91
CA TYR A 127 -23.99 2.39 13.16
C TYR A 127 -24.74 1.25 12.45
N LYS A 128 -26.04 1.42 12.14
CA LYS A 128 -26.89 0.35 11.56
C LYS A 128 -26.41 -0.21 10.21
N GLU A 129 -25.63 0.55 9.47
CA GLU A 129 -25.11 0.14 8.15
C GLU A 129 -23.79 -0.63 8.24
N ILE A 130 -23.25 -0.86 9.45
CA ILE A 130 -21.99 -1.57 9.60
C ILE A 130 -22.14 -3.04 9.17
N ASN A 131 -21.17 -3.52 8.39
CA ASN A 131 -21.08 -4.93 8.09
C ASN A 131 -20.61 -5.69 9.35
N ILE A 132 -21.54 -6.38 10.01
CA ILE A 132 -21.32 -7.12 11.26
C ILE A 132 -20.22 -8.17 11.12
N GLU A 133 -20.15 -8.86 9.99
CA GLU A 133 -19.13 -9.89 9.75
C GLU A 133 -17.73 -9.27 9.70
N GLN A 134 -17.56 -8.18 8.95
CA GLN A 134 -16.30 -7.44 8.88
C GLN A 134 -15.92 -6.82 10.22
N TYR A 135 -16.91 -6.32 10.98
CA TYR A 135 -16.68 -5.77 12.31
C TYR A 135 -16.16 -6.84 13.29
N ILE A 136 -16.79 -8.02 13.33
CA ILE A 136 -16.32 -9.13 14.16
C ILE A 136 -14.93 -9.62 13.70
N ASP A 137 -14.69 -9.70 12.38
CA ASP A 137 -13.37 -10.05 11.84
C ASP A 137 -12.28 -9.04 12.25
N TYR A 138 -12.60 -7.75 12.27
CA TYR A 138 -11.70 -6.71 12.77
C TYR A 138 -11.40 -6.90 14.26
N LEU A 139 -12.42 -7.11 15.10
CA LEU A 139 -12.24 -7.33 16.55
C LEU A 139 -11.46 -8.60 16.88
N LYS A 140 -11.45 -9.61 16.01
CA LYS A 140 -10.62 -10.81 16.17
C LYS A 140 -9.13 -10.53 15.98
N ARG A 141 -8.78 -9.54 15.16
CA ARG A 141 -7.39 -9.26 14.73
C ARG A 141 -6.76 -8.13 15.53
N ILE A 142 -7.55 -7.13 15.92
CA ILE A 142 -7.03 -5.95 16.60
C ILE A 142 -6.27 -6.23 17.90
N PRO A 143 -6.59 -7.27 18.72
CA PRO A 143 -5.82 -7.55 19.93
C PRO A 143 -4.36 -7.94 19.65
N GLU A 144 -4.02 -8.42 18.44
CA GLU A 144 -2.63 -8.67 18.02
C GLU A 144 -1.79 -7.38 18.05
N LEU A 145 -2.42 -6.21 17.80
CA LEU A 145 -1.73 -4.92 17.80
C LEU A 145 -1.55 -4.33 19.20
N LEU A 146 -2.32 -4.81 20.17
CA LEU A 146 -2.42 -4.19 21.50
C LEU A 146 -1.44 -4.77 22.53
N ASN A 147 -0.68 -5.81 22.17
CA ASN A 147 0.48 -6.24 22.96
C ASN A 147 1.65 -5.25 22.79
N ASN A 148 1.64 -4.16 23.56
CA ASN A 148 2.52 -3.00 23.36
C ASN A 148 4.02 -3.36 23.25
N ILE A 149 4.53 -4.28 24.08
CA ILE A 149 5.96 -4.65 24.07
C ILE A 149 6.32 -5.40 22.78
N GLU A 150 5.52 -6.40 22.41
CA GLU A 150 5.77 -7.21 21.21
C GLU A 150 5.55 -6.39 19.94
N PHE A 151 4.50 -5.58 19.91
CA PHE A 151 4.19 -4.65 18.84
C PHE A 151 5.36 -3.69 18.58
N CYS A 152 5.81 -2.96 19.61
CA CYS A 152 6.90 -2.00 19.46
C CYS A 152 8.19 -2.67 19.00
N SER A 153 8.54 -3.82 19.59
CA SER A 153 9.74 -4.58 19.20
C SER A 153 9.69 -5.02 17.73
N GLN A 154 8.53 -5.52 17.28
CA GLN A 154 8.34 -5.94 15.89
C GLN A 154 8.35 -4.76 14.93
N GLN A 155 7.78 -3.63 15.33
CA GLN A 155 7.75 -2.41 14.53
C GLN A 155 9.15 -1.84 14.32
N GLU A 156 9.94 -1.73 15.39
CA GLU A 156 11.34 -1.33 15.33
C GLU A 156 12.17 -2.26 14.43
N TYR A 157 11.92 -3.57 14.54
CA TYR A 157 12.56 -4.56 13.68
C TYR A 157 12.21 -4.38 12.21
N TYR A 158 10.93 -4.17 11.87
CA TYR A 158 10.50 -3.95 10.49
C TYR A 158 11.05 -2.63 9.91
N ILE A 159 11.12 -1.56 10.71
CA ILE A 159 11.75 -0.30 10.32
C ILE A 159 13.25 -0.49 10.04
N LYS A 160 13.95 -1.27 10.88
CA LYS A 160 15.35 -1.65 10.62
C LYS A 160 15.47 -2.32 9.25
N LEU A 161 14.68 -3.36 8.97
CA LEU A 161 14.72 -4.10 7.70
C LEU A 161 14.41 -3.22 6.49
N LEU A 162 13.43 -2.33 6.59
CA LEU A 162 13.10 -1.35 5.55
C LEU A 162 14.31 -0.45 5.23
N SER A 163 15.04 -0.02 6.25
CA SER A 163 16.29 0.73 6.07
C SER A 163 17.39 -0.11 5.40
N GLU A 164 17.42 -1.43 5.57
CA GLU A 164 18.41 -2.28 4.91
C GLU A 164 18.15 -2.42 3.42
N LEU A 165 16.87 -2.48 3.00
CA LEU A 165 16.47 -2.56 1.60
C LEU A 165 16.75 -1.28 0.80
N THR A 166 16.93 -0.15 1.47
CA THR A 166 17.02 1.19 0.84
C THR A 166 18.34 1.91 1.04
N LYS A 167 19.06 1.69 2.14
CA LYS A 167 20.23 2.50 2.52
C LYS A 167 21.55 1.73 2.62
N LYS A 168 21.53 0.40 2.64
CA LYS A 168 22.73 -0.43 2.76
C LYS A 168 23.16 -0.94 1.40
N GLU A 169 24.44 -1.18 1.19
CA GLU A 169 24.95 -1.86 -0.02
C GLU A 169 24.78 -3.39 0.07
N VAL A 170 24.77 -3.94 1.29
CA VAL A 170 24.64 -5.38 1.57
C VAL A 170 23.81 -5.59 2.84
N PHE A 171 22.94 -6.59 2.84
CA PHE A 171 22.18 -7.05 4.02
C PHE A 171 22.12 -8.58 4.07
N ASN A 172 21.76 -9.13 5.22
CA ASN A 172 21.56 -10.56 5.37
C ASN A 172 20.12 -10.94 5.01
N LEU A 173 19.94 -11.72 3.95
CA LEU A 173 18.61 -12.18 3.52
C LEU A 173 17.91 -13.05 4.59
N GLU A 174 18.68 -13.71 5.47
CA GLU A 174 18.11 -14.48 6.58
C GLU A 174 17.36 -13.60 7.58
N ASP A 175 17.72 -12.33 7.73
CA ASP A 175 16.98 -11.40 8.61
C ASP A 175 15.52 -11.27 8.12
N PHE A 176 15.25 -11.38 6.83
CA PHE A 176 13.88 -11.32 6.31
C PHE A 176 13.10 -12.61 6.56
N SER A 177 13.78 -13.75 6.71
CA SER A 177 13.12 -15.05 6.92
C SER A 177 12.35 -15.16 8.24
N ALA A 178 12.65 -14.29 9.21
CA ALA A 178 11.94 -14.20 10.48
C ALA A 178 10.55 -13.55 10.36
N ILE A 179 10.24 -12.90 9.22
CA ILE A 179 8.94 -12.27 8.99
C ILE A 179 7.88 -13.35 8.79
N ASN A 180 6.92 -13.41 9.72
CA ASN A 180 5.73 -14.24 9.57
C ASN A 180 4.61 -13.47 8.88
N ILE A 181 4.44 -13.67 7.58
CA ILE A 181 3.36 -13.04 6.79
C ILE A 181 1.98 -13.69 7.01
N ASN A 182 1.91 -14.79 7.77
CA ASN A 182 0.69 -15.59 7.95
C ASN A 182 -0.02 -15.35 9.29
N THR A 183 0.35 -14.32 10.05
CA THR A 183 -0.43 -13.92 11.24
C THR A 183 -1.84 -13.50 10.85
N PRO A 184 -2.82 -13.54 11.78
CA PRO A 184 -4.15 -13.01 11.50
C PRO A 184 -4.11 -11.59 10.93
N TYR A 185 -3.35 -10.67 11.52
CA TYR A 185 -3.24 -9.33 10.94
C TYR A 185 -2.44 -9.32 9.63
N GLY A 186 -1.38 -10.14 9.53
CA GLY A 186 -0.57 -10.33 8.33
C GLY A 186 -1.37 -10.70 7.08
N GLN A 187 -2.45 -11.48 7.22
CA GLN A 187 -3.36 -11.78 6.09
C GLN A 187 -4.04 -10.53 5.51
N LYS A 188 -4.36 -9.52 6.33
CA LYS A 188 -4.92 -8.25 5.85
C LYS A 188 -3.87 -7.45 5.09
N ILE A 189 -2.65 -7.42 5.62
CA ILE A 189 -1.49 -6.82 4.95
C ILE A 189 -1.23 -7.49 3.60
N ASN A 190 -1.29 -8.82 3.53
CA ASN A 190 -1.10 -9.57 2.29
C ASN A 190 -2.09 -9.14 1.20
N SER A 191 -3.36 -8.92 1.56
CA SER A 191 -4.38 -8.44 0.62
C SER A 191 -4.02 -7.09 0.03
N VAL A 192 -3.70 -6.10 0.89
CA VAL A 192 -3.31 -4.74 0.48
C VAL A 192 -2.03 -4.76 -0.35
N TYR A 193 -1.02 -5.51 0.09
CA TYR A 193 0.23 -5.72 -0.63
C TYR A 193 -0.01 -6.29 -2.03
N CYS A 194 -0.84 -7.34 -2.16
CA CYS A 194 -1.07 -7.97 -3.45
C CYS A 194 -1.73 -7.00 -4.43
N PHE A 195 -2.67 -6.16 -3.99
CA PHE A 195 -3.24 -5.10 -4.83
C PHE A 195 -2.21 -4.02 -5.19
N GLY A 196 -1.34 -3.64 -4.26
CA GLY A 196 -0.24 -2.71 -4.54
C GLY A 196 0.71 -3.24 -5.62
N ILE A 197 1.09 -4.52 -5.56
CA ILE A 197 1.91 -5.13 -6.64
C ILE A 197 1.12 -5.29 -7.94
N CYS A 198 -0.18 -5.61 -7.89
CA CYS A 198 -1.02 -5.60 -9.08
C CYS A 198 -1.01 -4.23 -9.75
N PHE A 199 -1.13 -3.14 -8.99
CA PHE A 199 -1.04 -1.78 -9.52
C PHE A 199 0.30 -1.52 -10.21
N ILE A 200 1.42 -1.84 -9.56
CA ILE A 200 2.77 -1.66 -10.17
C ILE A 200 2.92 -2.49 -11.45
N LEU A 201 2.47 -3.76 -11.45
CA LEU A 201 2.57 -4.62 -12.63
C LEU A 201 1.67 -4.16 -13.78
N LEU A 202 0.46 -3.69 -13.47
CA LEU A 202 -0.48 -3.18 -14.46
C LEU A 202 -0.02 -1.83 -15.02
N HIS A 203 0.58 -0.95 -14.21
CA HIS A 203 1.21 0.28 -14.68
C HIS A 203 2.28 -0.01 -15.76
N GLU A 204 3.19 -0.96 -15.51
CA GLU A 204 4.19 -1.38 -16.50
C GLU A 204 3.56 -2.02 -17.75
N ALA A 205 2.49 -2.79 -17.58
CA ALA A 205 1.74 -3.35 -18.70
C ALA A 205 1.03 -2.25 -19.52
N SER A 206 0.57 -1.17 -18.88
CA SER A 206 -0.06 -0.04 -19.56
C SER A 206 0.93 0.71 -20.44
N HIS A 207 2.22 0.82 -20.07
CA HIS A 207 3.24 1.34 -20.99
C HIS A 207 3.35 0.52 -22.29
N PHE A 208 3.13 -0.79 -22.22
CA PHE A 208 3.06 -1.64 -23.40
C PHE A 208 1.81 -1.35 -24.23
N SER A 209 0.63 -1.46 -23.62
CA SER A 209 -0.66 -1.41 -24.33
C SER A 209 -0.95 -0.03 -24.92
N LEU A 210 -0.46 1.04 -24.29
CA LEU A 210 -0.57 2.41 -24.76
C LEU A 210 0.51 2.81 -25.78
N GLY A 211 1.43 1.89 -26.12
CA GLY A 211 2.49 2.13 -27.09
C GLY A 211 3.54 3.15 -26.60
N HIS A 212 3.68 3.35 -25.29
CA HIS A 212 4.68 4.25 -24.72
C HIS A 212 6.11 3.78 -25.00
N MET A 213 6.29 2.47 -25.16
CA MET A 213 7.57 1.82 -25.45
C MET A 213 8.22 2.23 -26.77
N ASP A 214 7.45 2.71 -27.74
CA ASP A 214 7.95 3.05 -29.08
C ASP A 214 8.24 4.56 -29.25
N LYS A 215 8.07 5.36 -28.18
CA LYS A 215 8.31 6.80 -28.20
C LYS A 215 9.81 7.12 -28.05
N GLU A 216 10.29 8.10 -28.82
CA GLU A 216 11.70 8.54 -28.78
C GLU A 216 12.08 9.21 -27.44
N SER A 217 11.11 9.71 -26.69
CA SER A 217 11.34 10.37 -25.39
C SER A 217 10.15 10.14 -24.47
N PRO A 218 10.38 9.66 -23.22
CA PRO A 218 9.32 9.52 -22.23
C PRO A 218 8.70 10.88 -21.90
N ALA A 219 7.37 10.95 -21.88
CA ALA A 219 6.64 12.13 -21.46
C ALA A 219 5.95 11.92 -20.10
N ILE A 220 5.85 12.98 -19.30
CA ILE A 220 5.09 12.96 -18.03
C ILE A 220 3.65 12.49 -18.25
N GLN A 221 3.05 12.78 -19.42
CA GLN A 221 1.71 12.30 -19.75
C GLN A 221 1.64 10.78 -19.87
N ASP A 222 2.71 10.12 -20.31
CA ASP A 222 2.75 8.66 -20.48
C ASP A 222 2.63 7.95 -19.12
N GLU A 223 3.30 8.51 -18.10
CA GLU A 223 3.22 8.04 -16.71
C GLU A 223 1.84 8.29 -16.10
N ILE A 224 1.23 9.45 -16.39
CA ILE A 224 -0.13 9.77 -15.97
C ILE A 224 -1.13 8.79 -16.59
N ASP A 225 -1.00 8.52 -17.89
CA ASP A 225 -1.90 7.61 -18.60
C ASP A 225 -1.74 6.17 -18.11
N ALA A 226 -0.51 5.73 -17.83
CA ALA A 226 -0.22 4.41 -17.26
C ALA A 226 -0.80 4.25 -15.83
N ASP A 227 -0.61 5.25 -14.96
CA ASP A 227 -1.22 5.28 -13.63
C ASP A 227 -2.75 5.17 -13.69
N PHE A 228 -3.39 6.00 -14.53
CA PHE A 228 -4.85 6.01 -14.64
C PHE A 228 -5.38 4.73 -15.26
N SER A 229 -4.72 4.19 -16.29
CA SER A 229 -5.10 2.88 -16.86
C SER A 229 -5.07 1.82 -15.77
N SER A 230 -3.94 1.67 -15.07
CA SER A 230 -3.81 0.67 -14.01
C SER A 230 -4.82 0.84 -12.88
N PHE A 231 -5.03 2.08 -12.42
CA PHE A 231 -6.01 2.38 -11.37
C PHE A 231 -7.43 2.00 -11.81
N TRP A 232 -7.87 2.45 -12.99
CA TRP A 232 -9.22 2.19 -13.46
C TRP A 232 -9.46 0.72 -13.80
N ASP A 233 -8.45 0.02 -14.33
CA ASP A 233 -8.53 -1.42 -14.58
C ASP A 233 -8.84 -2.17 -13.28
N ILE A 234 -8.09 -1.88 -12.21
CA ILE A 234 -8.35 -2.47 -10.88
C ILE A 234 -9.73 -2.05 -10.36
N TYR A 235 -10.03 -0.74 -10.38
CA TYR A 235 -11.22 -0.16 -9.76
C TYR A 235 -12.52 -0.66 -10.39
N SER A 236 -12.55 -0.82 -11.71
CA SER A 236 -13.73 -1.22 -12.47
C SER A 236 -14.08 -2.70 -12.33
N ASP A 237 -13.08 -3.57 -12.22
CA ASP A 237 -13.29 -5.02 -12.26
C ASP A 237 -13.37 -5.67 -10.87
N ILE A 238 -12.78 -5.03 -9.85
CA ILE A 238 -12.74 -5.61 -8.51
C ILE A 238 -14.10 -5.50 -7.79
N SER A 239 -14.45 -6.52 -7.00
CA SER A 239 -15.71 -6.54 -6.26
C SER A 239 -15.79 -5.43 -5.22
N GLU A 240 -17.00 -4.95 -4.92
CA GLU A 240 -17.24 -3.93 -3.87
C GLU A 240 -16.65 -4.34 -2.50
N THR A 241 -16.68 -5.63 -2.17
CA THR A 241 -16.09 -6.16 -0.93
C THR A 241 -14.57 -6.10 -0.88
N GLU A 242 -13.91 -6.09 -2.03
CA GLU A 242 -12.45 -6.03 -2.16
C GLU A 242 -11.97 -4.60 -2.47
N LYS A 243 -12.85 -3.72 -2.99
CA LYS A 243 -12.53 -2.36 -3.46
C LYS A 243 -11.80 -1.51 -2.43
N PHE A 244 -12.19 -1.59 -1.15
CA PHE A 244 -11.46 -0.90 -0.09
C PHE A 244 -10.01 -1.38 0.06
N SER A 245 -9.78 -2.69 0.02
CA SER A 245 -8.43 -3.25 0.08
C SER A 245 -7.63 -2.92 -1.18
N ALA A 246 -8.29 -2.91 -2.34
CA ALA A 246 -7.67 -2.56 -3.62
C ALA A 246 -7.18 -1.11 -3.63
N ASN A 247 -8.05 -0.16 -3.27
CA ASN A 247 -7.69 1.25 -3.20
C ASN A 247 -6.64 1.53 -2.11
N CYS A 248 -6.72 0.85 -0.97
CA CYS A 248 -5.67 0.90 0.04
C CYS A 248 -4.33 0.38 -0.51
N GLY A 249 -4.34 -0.67 -1.34
CA GLY A 249 -3.16 -1.22 -2.01
C GLY A 249 -2.53 -0.24 -3.00
N VAL A 250 -3.34 0.42 -3.83
CA VAL A 250 -2.89 1.48 -4.74
C VAL A 250 -2.27 2.64 -3.98
N LEU A 251 -2.95 3.13 -2.93
CA LEU A 251 -2.40 4.20 -2.08
C LEU A 251 -1.09 3.77 -1.42
N CYS A 252 -0.99 2.56 -0.87
CA CYS A 252 0.25 2.05 -0.29
C CYS A 252 1.38 1.99 -1.31
N ALA A 253 1.10 1.56 -2.55
CA ALA A 253 2.09 1.55 -3.62
C ALA A 253 2.58 2.97 -3.91
N LEU A 254 1.69 3.95 -4.10
CA LEU A 254 2.06 5.35 -4.37
C LEU A 254 2.81 5.98 -3.19
N PHE A 255 2.36 5.77 -1.95
CA PHE A 255 3.08 6.24 -0.76
C PHE A 255 4.44 5.55 -0.60
N SER A 256 4.59 4.29 -1.03
CA SER A 256 5.91 3.63 -1.02
C SER A 256 6.91 4.37 -1.91
N LEU A 257 6.46 4.95 -3.03
CA LEU A 257 7.29 5.77 -3.90
C LEU A 257 7.67 7.08 -3.20
N LEU A 258 6.71 7.75 -2.57
CA LEU A 258 6.97 8.96 -1.78
C LEU A 258 7.99 8.70 -0.65
N TYR A 259 7.95 7.53 -0.03
CA TYR A 259 8.89 7.18 1.04
C TYR A 259 10.28 6.83 0.48
N LEU A 260 10.39 6.36 -0.76
CA LEU A 260 11.68 6.22 -1.44
C LEU A 260 12.25 7.59 -1.88
N ASN A 261 11.38 8.57 -2.15
CA ASN A 261 11.74 9.96 -2.51
C ASN A 261 11.16 10.98 -1.51
N PRO A 262 11.60 10.99 -0.23
CA PRO A 262 11.00 11.84 0.80
C PRO A 262 11.25 13.35 0.61
N SER A 263 12.15 13.72 -0.31
CA SER A 263 12.35 15.12 -0.70
C SER A 263 11.40 15.58 -1.80
N ILE A 264 10.60 14.69 -2.39
CA ILE A 264 9.70 14.96 -3.52
C ILE A 264 10.44 15.68 -4.63
N LYS A 265 11.66 15.20 -4.92
CA LYS A 265 12.46 15.79 -5.98
C LYS A 265 11.84 15.37 -7.30
N PRO A 266 11.44 16.31 -8.17
CA PRO A 266 10.93 15.95 -9.47
C PRO A 266 12.05 15.27 -10.25
N ASP A 267 11.71 14.18 -10.93
CA ASP A 267 12.49 13.76 -12.08
C ASP A 267 11.89 14.37 -13.36
N LYS A 268 12.58 14.20 -14.49
CA LYS A 268 12.16 14.82 -15.76
C LYS A 268 11.03 14.06 -16.46
N THR A 269 10.61 12.92 -15.91
CA THR A 269 9.85 11.90 -16.65
C THR A 269 8.54 11.52 -15.96
N HIS A 270 8.45 11.63 -14.63
CA HIS A 270 7.30 11.25 -13.81
C HIS A 270 6.69 12.48 -13.12
N PRO A 271 5.35 12.51 -12.92
CA PRO A 271 4.73 13.43 -11.97
C PRO A 271 5.29 13.20 -10.55
N THR A 272 5.31 14.24 -9.73
CA THR A 272 5.74 14.07 -8.33
C THR A 272 4.80 13.13 -7.58
N GLU A 273 5.33 12.41 -6.59
CA GLU A 273 4.60 11.33 -5.92
C GLU A 273 3.34 11.84 -5.20
N ASP A 274 3.38 13.06 -4.64
CA ASP A 274 2.22 13.71 -4.04
C ASP A 274 1.11 14.00 -5.06
N ASP A 275 1.46 14.48 -6.27
CA ASP A 275 0.49 14.73 -7.33
C ASP A 275 -0.19 13.42 -7.77
N ARG A 276 0.56 12.31 -7.86
CA ARG A 276 0.02 10.97 -8.16
C ARG A 276 -0.95 10.49 -7.07
N ILE A 277 -0.54 10.63 -5.80
CA ILE A 277 -1.35 10.27 -4.63
C ILE A 277 -2.67 11.05 -4.62
N PHE A 278 -2.61 12.38 -4.76
CA PHE A 278 -3.83 13.20 -4.72
C PHE A 278 -4.75 12.94 -5.91
N LYS A 279 -4.23 12.65 -7.11
CA LYS A 279 -5.07 12.27 -8.25
C LYS A 279 -5.91 11.02 -7.96
N VAL A 280 -5.29 9.96 -7.44
CA VAL A 280 -6.03 8.74 -7.05
C VAL A 280 -6.99 9.03 -5.91
N TYR A 281 -6.57 9.81 -4.92
CA TYR A 281 -7.43 10.20 -3.81
C TYR A 281 -8.72 10.89 -4.25
N GLU A 282 -8.62 11.88 -5.15
CA GLU A 282 -9.79 12.61 -5.65
C GLU A 282 -10.78 11.69 -6.38
N CYS A 283 -10.31 10.58 -6.96
CA CYS A 283 -11.18 9.59 -7.60
C CYS A 283 -11.98 8.74 -6.59
N ILE A 284 -11.49 8.57 -5.37
CA ILE A 284 -12.04 7.60 -4.39
C ILE A 284 -12.59 8.23 -3.11
N LYS A 285 -12.31 9.52 -2.84
CA LYS A 285 -12.62 10.14 -1.54
C LYS A 285 -14.10 10.08 -1.16
N GLU A 286 -15.00 10.14 -2.15
CA GLU A 286 -16.46 10.07 -1.93
C GLU A 286 -16.96 8.62 -1.75
N ASP A 287 -16.16 7.61 -2.10
CA ASP A 287 -16.56 6.20 -1.98
C ASP A 287 -16.56 5.74 -0.52
N ASN A 288 -15.59 6.24 0.27
CA ASN A 288 -15.47 5.88 1.68
C ASN A 288 -14.69 6.93 2.49
N PRO A 289 -15.24 7.47 3.60
CA PRO A 289 -14.54 8.45 4.44
C PRO A 289 -13.24 7.92 5.06
N LYS A 290 -13.05 6.59 5.12
CA LYS A 290 -11.80 5.98 5.57
C LYS A 290 -10.61 6.34 4.66
N TYR A 291 -10.82 6.72 3.41
CA TYR A 291 -9.71 7.15 2.55
C TYR A 291 -9.11 8.47 3.01
N THR A 292 -9.91 9.42 3.51
CA THR A 292 -9.41 10.66 4.13
C THR A 292 -8.55 10.34 5.35
N VAL A 293 -9.01 9.41 6.20
CA VAL A 293 -8.24 8.92 7.37
C VAL A 293 -6.90 8.35 6.93
N LEU A 294 -6.91 7.42 5.97
CA LEU A 294 -5.69 6.83 5.45
C LEU A 294 -4.74 7.91 4.92
N LEU A 295 -5.21 8.79 4.04
CA LEU A 295 -4.40 9.83 3.41
C LEU A 295 -3.68 10.71 4.44
N VAL A 296 -4.43 11.26 5.40
CA VAL A 296 -3.87 12.14 6.45
C VAL A 296 -2.83 11.39 7.27
N GLN A 297 -3.14 10.17 7.70
CA GLN A 297 -2.23 9.39 8.53
C GLN A 297 -0.96 8.95 7.78
N PHE A 298 -1.07 8.59 6.50
CA PHE A 298 0.09 8.25 5.67
C PHE A 298 1.07 9.43 5.55
N PHE A 299 0.56 10.67 5.37
CA PHE A 299 1.40 11.87 5.33
C PHE A 299 1.96 12.25 6.71
N MET A 300 1.17 12.13 7.78
CA MET A 300 1.68 12.34 9.14
C MET A 300 2.82 11.37 9.47
N TYR A 301 2.68 10.11 9.08
CA TYR A 301 3.69 9.09 9.31
C TYR A 301 4.94 9.32 8.44
N TRP A 302 4.76 9.77 7.20
CA TRP A 302 5.86 10.19 6.31
C TRP A 302 6.66 11.30 6.96
N ALA A 303 5.99 12.36 7.41
CA ALA A 303 6.62 13.49 8.07
C ALA A 303 7.37 13.08 9.34
N LYS A 304 6.79 12.18 10.13
CA LYS A 304 7.39 11.63 11.36
C LYS A 304 8.66 10.83 11.07
N ILE A 305 8.63 9.91 10.10
CA ILE A 305 9.79 9.06 9.78
C ILE A 305 10.95 9.89 9.24
N TYR A 306 10.66 10.86 8.38
CA TYR A 306 11.69 11.65 7.71
C TYR A 306 12.04 12.94 8.44
N GLN A 307 11.43 13.19 9.61
CA GLN A 307 11.64 14.39 10.42
C GLN A 307 11.46 15.66 9.57
N ILE A 308 10.34 15.73 8.85
CA ILE A 308 10.02 16.84 7.98
C ILE A 308 9.65 18.06 8.84
N ASP A 309 10.55 19.03 8.89
CA ASP A 309 10.37 20.28 9.61
C ASP A 309 9.12 21.03 9.12
N GLU A 310 8.43 21.69 10.04
CA GLU A 310 7.23 22.52 9.78
C GLU A 310 6.01 21.79 9.22
N PHE A 311 6.05 20.45 9.10
CA PHE A 311 4.87 19.69 8.71
C PHE A 311 3.73 19.92 9.73
N PRO A 312 2.49 20.17 9.28
CA PRO A 312 1.37 20.43 10.19
C PRO A 312 1.18 19.30 11.21
N THR A 313 1.15 19.66 12.50
CA THR A 313 0.95 18.71 13.60
C THR A 313 -0.51 18.70 14.06
N ASN A 314 -0.92 17.61 14.73
CA ASN A 314 -2.27 17.42 15.29
C ASN A 314 -3.39 17.55 14.25
N LEU A 315 -3.12 17.10 13.02
CA LEU A 315 -4.13 17.04 11.98
C LEU A 315 -5.25 16.09 12.37
N GLN A 316 -6.48 16.51 12.07
CA GLN A 316 -7.65 15.65 12.16
C GLN A 316 -7.84 14.91 10.83
N ASN A 317 -8.63 13.84 10.84
CA ASN A 317 -8.91 13.05 9.63
C ASN A 317 -10.03 13.71 8.78
N THR A 318 -9.80 14.94 8.30
CA THR A 318 -10.79 15.76 7.56
C THR A 318 -10.24 16.33 6.24
N GLU A 319 -11.13 16.68 5.30
CA GLU A 319 -10.76 17.35 4.04
C GLU A 319 -9.98 18.65 4.27
N ASP A 320 -10.38 19.48 5.24
CA ASP A 320 -9.64 20.71 5.59
C ASP A 320 -8.18 20.42 5.98
N CYS A 321 -7.90 19.24 6.56
CA CYS A 321 -6.54 18.83 6.88
C CYS A 321 -5.80 18.32 5.64
N VAL A 322 -6.50 17.70 4.69
CA VAL A 322 -5.94 17.35 3.38
C VAL A 322 -5.50 18.61 2.63
N ASP A 323 -6.30 19.68 2.64
CA ASP A 323 -5.94 20.94 2.00
C ASP A 323 -4.72 21.59 2.66
N LYS A 324 -4.61 21.55 4.00
CA LYS A 324 -3.39 22.00 4.70
C LYS A 324 -2.15 21.20 4.32
N ILE A 325 -2.29 19.89 4.10
CA ILE A 325 -1.19 19.04 3.62
C ILE A 325 -0.79 19.47 2.20
N LYS A 326 -1.76 19.66 1.30
CA LYS A 326 -1.52 20.13 -0.09
C LYS A 326 -0.76 21.46 -0.09
N ASP A 327 -1.21 22.43 0.70
CA ASP A 327 -0.56 23.74 0.84
C ASP A 327 0.88 23.62 1.36
N PHE A 328 1.10 22.78 2.38
CA PHE A 328 2.43 22.52 2.91
C PHE A 328 3.35 21.91 1.84
N LEU A 329 2.89 20.88 1.12
CA LEU A 329 3.70 20.18 0.12
C LEU A 329 4.06 21.10 -1.05
N ALA A 330 3.17 22.01 -1.45
CA ALA A 330 3.45 23.02 -2.48
C ALA A 330 4.62 23.95 -2.09
N GLU A 331 4.73 24.35 -0.82
CA GLU A 331 5.86 25.14 -0.32
C GLU A 331 7.12 24.29 -0.09
N TYR A 332 6.95 23.07 0.46
CA TYR A 332 8.05 22.13 0.69
C TYR A 332 8.83 21.82 -0.60
N LYS A 333 8.11 21.61 -1.71
CA LYS A 333 8.71 21.40 -3.04
C LYS A 333 9.55 22.59 -3.50
N LYS A 334 9.15 23.84 -3.21
CA LYS A 334 9.91 25.05 -3.61
C LYS A 334 11.22 25.21 -2.84
N ILE A 335 11.27 24.76 -1.59
CA ILE A 335 12.47 24.87 -0.74
C ILE A 335 13.50 23.79 -1.11
N LYS A 336 13.04 22.65 -1.62
CA LYS A 336 13.88 21.47 -1.93
C LYS A 336 14.30 21.36 -3.40
N ALA A 337 13.65 22.09 -4.30
CA ALA A 337 14.08 22.29 -5.70
C ALA A 337 15.30 23.21 -5.76
#